data_AF-Q6NVV1-F1
#
_entry.id   AF-Q6NVV1-F1
#
_cell.length_a   1.000
_cell.length_b   1.000
_cell.length_c   1.000
_cell.angle_alpha   90.00
_cell.angle_beta   90.00
_cell.angle_gamma   90.00
#
_symmetry.space_group_name_H-M   'P 1'
#
loop_
_entity.id
_entity.type
_entity.pdbx_description
1 polymer ?
#
loop_
_entity_poly.entity_id
_entity_poly.type
_entity_poly.pdbx_seq_one_letter_code
_entity_poly.pdbx_strand_id
1 'polypeptide(L)'
;MLRHKTKRGHASLDCLKVFDGIPPPYDKKKRMVVPAALKVVRLKPTRKFALLGRQAQEVRWKYQAVTATLEEKRKEKAKIHYWKKKQLMRLRKQAEKNVKKN
;
A
#
# COMPACT_ATOMS: atom_id res chain seq x y z
N MET A 1 8.54 13.18 -16.13
CA MET A 1 9.22 13.82 -14.98
C MET A 1 10.72 13.53 -14.94
N LEU A 2 11.20 12.40 -15.47
CA LEU A 2 12.64 12.13 -15.59
C LEU A 2 13.14 12.41 -17.02
N ARG A 3 14.41 12.84 -17.15
CA ARG A 3 15.07 12.99 -18.45
C ARG A 3 15.49 11.63 -19.00
N HIS A 4 14.50 10.84 -19.40
CA HIS A 4 14.64 9.43 -19.74
C HIS A 4 15.64 9.16 -20.86
N LYS A 5 15.84 10.09 -21.81
CA LYS A 5 16.81 9.93 -22.92
C LYS A 5 18.30 9.94 -22.50
N THR A 6 18.62 10.31 -21.26
CA THR A 6 20.00 10.27 -20.75
C THR A 6 20.26 8.94 -20.06
N LYS A 7 21.50 8.43 -20.08
CA LYS A 7 21.89 7.20 -19.36
C LYS A 7 21.44 7.23 -17.88
N ARG A 8 21.61 8.38 -17.21
CA ARG A 8 21.15 8.59 -15.82
C ARG A 8 19.63 8.50 -15.68
N GLY A 9 18.89 9.06 -16.63
CA GLY A 9 17.43 9.02 -16.64
C GLY A 9 16.88 7.62 -16.85
N HIS A 10 17.49 6.85 -17.75
CA HIS A 10 17.19 5.42 -17.92
C HIS A 10 17.43 4.65 -16.61
N ALA A 11 18.60 4.78 -15.99
CA ALA A 11 18.91 4.10 -14.73
C ALA A 11 17.92 4.46 -13.60
N SER A 12 17.44 5.70 -13.57
CA SER A 12 16.43 6.14 -12.59
C SER A 12 15.06 5.49 -12.84
N LEU A 13 14.68 5.29 -14.10
CA LEU A 13 13.45 4.59 -14.46
C LEU A 13 13.54 3.08 -14.16
N ASP A 14 14.70 2.47 -14.37
CA ASP A 14 14.92 1.04 -14.09
C ASP A 14 14.79 0.72 -12.59
N CYS A 15 15.06 1.71 -11.72
CA CYS A 15 14.87 1.58 -10.28
C CYS A 15 13.39 1.63 -9.86
N LEU A 16 12.51 2.26 -10.67
CA LEU A 16 11.11 2.43 -10.34
C LEU A 16 10.34 1.12 -10.58
N LYS A 17 9.63 0.66 -9.55
CA LYS A 17 8.75 -0.51 -9.62
C LYS A 17 7.33 -0.10 -9.28
N VAL A 18 6.38 -0.41 -10.15
CA VAL A 18 4.95 -0.09 -10.01
C VAL A 18 4.14 -1.36 -10.24
N PHE A 19 3.11 -1.58 -9.43
CA PHE A 19 2.26 -2.76 -9.48
C PHE A 19 0.80 -2.39 -9.28
N ASP A 20 -0.11 -3.14 -9.90
CA ASP A 20 -1.54 -3.11 -9.58
C ASP A 20 -1.85 -4.09 -8.45
N GLY A 21 -2.38 -3.59 -7.33
CA GLY A 21 -2.49 -4.35 -6.09
C GLY A 21 -1.15 -4.49 -5.36
N ILE A 22 -1.06 -5.42 -4.41
CA ILE A 22 0.14 -5.60 -3.58
C ILE A 22 0.65 -7.03 -3.73
N PRO A 23 1.54 -7.29 -4.70
CA PRO A 23 2.05 -8.62 -4.94
C PRO A 23 3.04 -9.04 -3.84
N PRO A 24 3.18 -10.35 -3.59
CA PRO A 24 4.33 -10.89 -2.86
C PRO A 24 5.63 -10.49 -3.58
N PRO A 25 6.68 -10.01 -2.88
CA PRO A 25 6.89 -10.02 -1.42
C PRO A 25 6.50 -8.71 -0.69
N TYR A 26 5.87 -7.74 -1.36
CA TYR A 26 5.60 -6.41 -0.79
C TYR A 26 4.40 -6.39 0.15
N ASP A 27 3.54 -7.39 0.08
CA ASP A 27 2.38 -7.59 0.95
C ASP A 27 2.74 -7.70 2.44
N LYS A 28 3.94 -8.22 2.74
CA LYS A 28 4.47 -8.38 4.11
C LYS A 28 5.31 -7.20 4.60
N LYS A 29 5.69 -6.26 3.72
CA LYS A 29 6.54 -5.11 4.07
C LYS A 29 5.71 -3.92 4.56
N LYS A 30 6.28 -3.10 5.44
CA LYS A 30 5.65 -1.84 5.88
C LYS A 30 5.61 -0.88 4.69
N ARG A 31 4.40 -0.41 4.34
CA ARG A 31 4.19 0.56 3.28
C ARG A 31 4.23 1.98 3.83
N MET A 32 4.92 2.85 3.11
CA MET A 32 4.99 4.29 3.38
C MET A 32 3.96 5.03 2.54
N VAL A 33 3.53 6.20 3.02
CA VAL A 33 2.57 7.07 2.35
C VAL A 33 3.23 8.45 2.23
N VAL A 34 3.04 9.13 1.10
CA VAL A 34 3.54 10.49 0.86
C VAL A 34 2.42 11.50 1.19
N PRO A 35 2.47 12.23 2.33
CA PRO A 35 1.37 13.10 2.75
C PRO A 35 1.13 14.25 1.77
N ALA A 36 2.20 14.75 1.15
CA ALA A 36 2.16 15.80 0.14
C ALA A 36 1.41 15.41 -1.14
N ALA A 37 1.05 14.14 -1.35
CA ALA A 37 0.30 13.67 -2.51
C ALA A 37 -1.08 13.08 -2.13
N LEU A 38 -1.46 13.12 -0.85
CA LEU A 38 -2.73 12.56 -0.41
C LEU A 38 -3.92 13.44 -0.83
N LYS A 39 -4.93 12.81 -1.44
CA LYS A 39 -6.19 13.45 -1.84
C LYS A 39 -6.83 14.27 -0.71
N VAL A 40 -6.93 13.68 0.48
CA VAL A 40 -7.58 14.33 1.65
C VAL A 40 -6.85 15.59 2.12
N VAL A 41 -5.55 15.67 1.86
CA VAL A 41 -4.72 16.83 2.23
C VAL A 41 -4.71 17.88 1.11
N ARG A 42 -4.67 17.44 -0.15
CA ARG A 42 -4.43 18.33 -1.30
C ARG A 42 -5.68 18.83 -2.01
N LEU A 43 -6.81 18.11 -1.93
CA LEU A 43 -8.06 18.51 -2.58
C LEU A 43 -9.12 18.93 -1.57
N LYS A 44 -9.86 20.00 -1.91
CA LYS A 44 -11.05 20.40 -1.15
C LYS A 44 -12.12 19.31 -1.24
N PRO A 45 -12.89 19.05 -0.17
CA PRO A 45 -13.94 18.01 -0.17
C PRO A 45 -14.99 18.17 -1.28
N THR A 46 -15.24 19.40 -1.74
CA THR A 46 -16.24 19.72 -2.77
C THR A 46 -15.76 19.48 -4.20
N ARG A 47 -14.49 19.15 -4.42
CA ARG A 47 -13.93 18.95 -5.76
C ARG A 47 -14.06 17.49 -6.20
N LYS A 48 -14.55 17.29 -7.42
CA LYS A 48 -14.65 15.95 -8.06
C LYS A 48 -13.25 15.38 -8.32
N PHE A 49 -13.12 14.06 -8.22
CA PHE A 49 -11.90 13.32 -8.54
C PHE A 49 -12.25 12.04 -9.31
N ALA A 50 -11.27 11.47 -10.01
CA ALA A 50 -11.41 10.19 -10.70
C ALA A 50 -10.53 9.12 -10.04
N LEU A 51 -10.94 7.87 -10.17
CA LEU A 51 -10.15 6.70 -9.75
C LEU A 51 -9.47 6.12 -10.99
N LEU A 52 -8.14 6.02 -10.94
CA LEU A 52 -7.33 5.49 -12.05
C LEU A 52 -7.80 4.09 -12.47
N GLY A 53 -8.12 3.22 -11.51
CA GLY A 53 -8.59 1.86 -11.79
C GLY A 53 -9.93 1.80 -12.55
N ARG A 54 -10.80 2.80 -12.37
CA ARG A 54 -12.05 2.90 -13.14
C ARG A 54 -11.77 3.36 -14.57
N GLN A 55 -10.96 4.39 -14.73
CA GLN A 55 -10.57 4.89 -16.06
C GLN A 55 -9.83 3.81 -16.86
N ALA A 56 -8.92 3.08 -16.22
CA ALA A 56 -8.20 1.99 -16.86
C ALA A 56 -9.16 0.91 -17.40
N GLN A 57 -10.17 0.52 -16.63
CA GLN A 57 -11.19 -0.43 -17.06
C GLN A 57 -11.97 0.07 -18.29
N GLU A 58 -12.38 1.35 -18.27
CA GLU A 58 -13.09 1.98 -19.39
C GLU A 58 -12.21 2.00 -20.66
N VAL A 59 -10.89 2.18 -20.52
CA VAL A 59 -9.90 2.10 -21.61
C VAL A 59 -9.36 0.67 -21.81
N ARG A 60 -10.20 -0.34 -21.55
CA ARG A 60 -9.96 -1.77 -21.85
C ARG A 60 -8.90 -2.49 -21.02
N TRP A 61 -8.56 -2.00 -19.83
CA TRP A 61 -7.79 -2.80 -18.88
C TRP A 61 -8.66 -3.93 -18.31
N LYS A 62 -8.34 -5.18 -18.68
CA LYS A 62 -9.18 -6.37 -18.41
C LYS A 62 -9.02 -6.95 -17.00
N TYR A 63 -7.91 -6.67 -16.31
CA TYR A 63 -7.51 -7.40 -15.10
C TYR A 63 -8.08 -6.86 -13.78
N GLN A 64 -8.96 -5.86 -13.83
CA GLN A 64 -9.53 -5.23 -12.64
C GLN A 64 -10.21 -6.24 -11.70
N ALA A 65 -11.05 -7.15 -12.24
CA ALA A 65 -11.77 -8.15 -11.44
C ALA A 65 -10.82 -9.16 -10.76
N VAL A 66 -9.77 -9.58 -11.47
CA VAL A 66 -8.74 -10.50 -10.95
C VAL A 66 -7.98 -9.82 -9.81
N THR A 67 -7.54 -8.58 -10.01
CA THR A 67 -6.83 -7.81 -8.99
C THR A 67 -7.71 -7.56 -7.75
N ALA A 68 -9.00 -7.26 -7.93
CA ALA A 68 -9.93 -7.09 -6.81
C ALA A 68 -10.06 -8.37 -5.97
N THR A 69 -10.19 -9.52 -6.63
CA THR A 69 -10.28 -10.84 -5.95
C THR A 69 -9.02 -11.15 -5.16
N LEU A 70 -7.84 -10.89 -5.74
CA LEU A 70 -6.55 -11.10 -5.08
C LEU A 70 -6.33 -10.14 -3.90
N GLU A 71 -6.73 -8.88 -4.04
CA GLU A 71 -6.64 -7.90 -2.96
C GLU A 71 -7.55 -8.25 -1.78
N GLU A 72 -8.72 -8.85 -2.01
CA GLU A 72 -9.60 -9.28 -0.93
C GLU A 72 -8.99 -10.45 -0.15
N LYS A 73 -8.50 -11.49 -0.86
CA LYS A 73 -7.72 -12.59 -0.25
C LYS A 73 -6.53 -12.06 0.56
N ARG A 74 -5.85 -11.02 0.06
CA ARG A 74 -4.72 -10.37 0.76
C ARG A 74 -5.18 -9.67 2.04
N LYS A 75 -6.31 -8.95 2.02
CA LYS A 75 -6.85 -8.26 3.20
C LYS A 75 -7.28 -9.26 4.27
N GLU A 76 -7.86 -10.40 3.92
CA GLU A 76 -8.20 -11.46 4.87
C GLU A 76 -6.97 -11.98 5.61
N LYS A 77 -5.89 -12.31 4.88
CA LYS A 77 -4.61 -12.70 5.47
C LYS A 77 -4.03 -11.59 6.35
N ALA A 78 -4.12 -10.34 5.91
CA ALA A 78 -3.66 -9.19 6.68
C ALA A 78 -4.46 -8.97 7.97
N LYS A 79 -5.78 -9.22 7.96
CA LYS A 79 -6.63 -9.19 9.16
C LYS A 79 -6.14 -10.22 10.18
N ILE A 80 -5.95 -11.48 9.76
CA ILE A 80 -5.43 -12.55 10.64
C ILE A 80 -4.09 -12.16 11.26
N HIS A 81 -3.16 -11.65 10.43
CA HIS A 81 -1.86 -11.18 10.91
C HIS A 81 -1.99 -10.03 11.93
N TYR A 82 -2.91 -9.07 11.70
CA TYR A 82 -3.14 -7.96 12.62
C TYR A 82 -3.69 -8.44 13.97
N TRP A 83 -4.62 -9.40 13.99
CA TRP A 83 -5.14 -9.99 15.22
C TRP A 83 -4.03 -10.66 16.05
N LYS A 84 -3.17 -11.46 15.41
CA LYS A 84 -1.99 -12.07 16.06
C LYS A 84 -1.06 -11.00 16.62
N LYS A 85 -0.77 -9.95 15.84
CA LYS A 85 0.07 -8.83 16.29
C LYS A 85 -0.54 -8.11 17.50
N LYS A 86 -1.86 -7.89 17.52
CA LYS A 86 -2.55 -7.23 18.64
C LYS A 86 -2.43 -8.04 19.94
N GLN A 87 -2.56 -9.37 19.85
CA GLN A 87 -2.38 -10.26 21.00
C GLN A 87 -0.94 -10.22 21.53
N LEU A 88 0.06 -10.30 20.64
CA LEU A 88 1.48 -10.19 21.02
C LEU A 88 1.80 -8.84 21.66
N MET A 89 1.24 -7.74 21.14
CA MET A 89 1.41 -6.41 21.75
C MET A 89 0.80 -6.33 23.16
N ARG A 90 -0.33 -6.99 23.40
CA ARG A 90 -0.94 -7.07 24.74
C ARG A 90 -0.03 -7.83 25.71
N LEU A 91 0.48 -8.99 25.31
CA LEU A 91 1.41 -9.78 26.11
C LEU A 91 2.71 -9.02 26.40
N ARG A 92 3.26 -8.34 25.39
CA ARG A 92 4.45 -7.49 25.56
C ARG A 92 4.23 -6.39 26.60
N LYS A 93 3.10 -5.67 26.53
CA LYS A 93 2.75 -4.66 27.54
C LYS A 93 2.61 -5.25 28.94
N GLN A 94 2.09 -6.47 29.07
CA GLN A 94 2.02 -7.15 30.36
C GLN A 94 3.42 -7.51 30.88
N ALA A 95 4.30 -8.00 30.02
CA ALA A 95 5.69 -8.30 30.38
C ALA A 95 6.45 -7.04 30.81
N GLU A 96 6.31 -5.92 30.09
CA GLU A 96 6.90 -4.62 30.46
C GLU A 96 6.44 -4.16 31.85
N LYS A 97 5.16 -4.35 32.21
CA LYS A 97 4.65 -4.05 33.56
C LYS A 97 5.22 -4.96 34.64
N ASN A 98 5.35 -6.25 34.35
CA ASN A 98 5.88 -7.22 35.31
C ASN A 98 7.36 -6.93 35.61
N VAL A 99 8.17 -6.59 34.60
CA VAL A 99 9.58 -6.23 34.79
C VAL A 99 9.74 -4.96 35.63
N LYS A 100 8.85 -3.97 35.50
CA LYS A 100 8.90 -2.73 36.30
C LYS A 100 8.53 -2.95 37.78
N LYS A 101 7.81 -4.02 38.10
CA LYS A 101 7.37 -4.31 39.48
C LYS A 101 8.48 -4.97 40.31
N ASN A 102 9.44 -5.62 39.65
CA ASN A 102 10.67 -6.14 40.25
C ASN A 102 11.78 -5.10 40.16
#